data_AF-A0A0F9CU58-F1
#
_entry.id   AF-A0A0F9CU58-F1
#
_cell.length_a   1.000
_cell.length_b   1.000
_cell.length_c   1.000
_cell.angle_alpha   90.00
_cell.angle_beta   90.00
_cell.angle_gamma   90.00
#
_symmetry.space_group_name_H-M   'P 1'
#
loop_
_entity.id
_entity.type
_entity.pdbx_description
1 polymer ?
#
loop_
_entity_poly.entity_id
_entity_poly.type
_entity_poly.pdbx_seq_one_letter_code
_entity_poly.pdbx_strand_id
1 'polypeptide(L)'
;QDIESHLGYRLLPSWEEDEWNPTVRPARPEMFNLSVTGLRGFNQIAQARWGHLVSGGIPQRVLLEEAAVIVYSSTLPPVAYEETATVTVTLSDGFPECEIAIFYPGKAGDPAWEIRPIDVQVSVANVATIIFRRELVVIEDLLETLDTPRAAEGTTDADFLTTVDVYRLYNDPQQQVEFMWEPLGGCACGTSGCLKCQYTAQFGCLMVRGDPRFSQVVYAPATWNSTDLAFDTATFSVGRAPDIVRLWYYAGLRDKRSDCAIRDMDRDWARTVAIYAASKLDRQPCQCVSNFWQRWSKDLAFVEGTTELAAYNVPTQLLENPLGTRAGAVYAWQRIMRPGTTVRKPAIA
;
A
#
# COMPACT_ATOMS: atom_id res chain seq x y z
N GLN A 1 1.32 8.53 4.37
CA GLN A 1 2.47 8.05 5.16
C GLN A 1 2.43 8.54 6.60
N ASP A 2 2.27 9.85 6.87
CA ASP A 2 2.24 10.42 8.24
C ASP A 2 1.25 9.71 9.18
N ILE A 3 -0.01 9.57 8.75
CA ILE A 3 -1.06 8.88 9.54
C ILE A 3 -0.70 7.41 9.80
N GLU A 4 -0.19 6.70 8.78
CA GLU A 4 0.14 5.27 8.86
C GLU A 4 1.25 5.00 9.88
N SER A 5 2.24 5.89 9.96
CA SER A 5 3.37 5.78 10.89
C SER A 5 2.93 5.74 12.35
N HIS A 6 1.84 6.42 12.69
CA HIS A 6 1.26 6.43 14.03
C HIS A 6 0.27 5.30 14.28
N LEU A 7 -0.36 4.77 13.22
CA LEU A 7 -1.31 3.65 13.32
C LEU A 7 -0.62 2.30 13.43
N GLY A 8 0.55 2.14 12.81
CA GLY A 8 1.30 0.88 12.75
C GLY A 8 0.78 -0.10 11.70
N TYR A 9 -0.05 0.35 10.75
CA TYR A 9 -0.52 -0.41 9.59
C TYR A 9 -0.81 0.52 8.41
N ARG A 10 -0.92 -0.06 7.21
CA ARG A 10 -1.27 0.65 5.98
C ARG A 10 -2.77 0.92 5.91
N LEU A 11 -3.14 2.16 5.62
CA LEU A 11 -4.55 2.54 5.46
C LEU A 11 -5.16 1.94 4.20
N LEU A 12 -4.34 1.85 3.15
CA LEU A 12 -4.65 1.16 1.92
C LEU A 12 -3.76 -0.09 1.84
N PRO A 13 -4.32 -1.30 1.66
CA PRO A 13 -3.51 -2.51 1.52
C PRO A 13 -2.46 -2.36 0.42
N SER A 14 -1.22 -2.70 0.76
CA SER A 14 -0.07 -2.60 -0.13
C SER A 14 0.91 -3.74 0.14
N TRP A 15 1.76 -4.01 -0.85
CA TRP A 15 2.82 -5.00 -0.74
C TRP A 15 4.03 -4.37 -0.06
N GLU A 16 4.55 -5.08 0.93
CA GLU A 16 5.83 -4.80 1.55
C GLU A 16 6.83 -5.77 0.97
N GLU A 17 7.81 -5.20 0.27
CA GLU A 17 8.86 -5.95 -0.39
C GLU A 17 10.13 -5.86 0.42
N ASP A 18 10.85 -6.98 0.50
CA ASP A 18 12.20 -7.02 1.03
C ASP A 18 12.32 -6.48 2.47
N GLU A 19 11.45 -6.93 3.38
CA GLU A 19 11.57 -6.58 4.79
C GLU A 19 12.55 -7.52 5.51
N TRP A 20 13.64 -6.95 6.03
CA TRP A 20 14.68 -7.70 6.73
C TRP A 20 14.38 -7.79 8.21
N ASN A 21 14.21 -9.01 8.70
CA ASN A 21 14.07 -9.28 10.12
C ASN A 21 15.21 -10.18 10.60
N PRO A 22 16.07 -9.72 11.52
CA PRO A 22 17.02 -10.60 12.17
C PRO A 22 16.23 -11.63 12.99
N THR A 23 16.66 -12.88 12.92
CA THR A 23 16.13 -13.91 13.80
C THR A 23 16.89 -13.87 15.14
N VAL A 24 16.83 -14.95 15.92
CA VAL A 24 17.46 -15.00 17.24
C VAL A 24 18.99 -14.89 17.12
N ARG A 25 19.45 -13.67 17.41
CA ARG A 25 20.80 -13.25 17.83
C ARG A 25 21.96 -13.52 16.85
N PRO A 26 21.96 -12.92 15.65
CA PRO A 26 23.14 -12.93 14.76
C PRO A 26 24.42 -12.44 15.47
N ALA A 27 24.28 -11.47 16.38
CA ALA A 27 25.39 -10.86 17.11
C ALA A 27 25.82 -11.61 18.39
N ARG A 28 25.22 -12.76 18.73
CA ARG A 28 25.59 -13.57 19.91
C ARG A 28 25.87 -15.01 19.52
N PRO A 29 27.06 -15.30 18.95
CA PRO A 29 27.40 -16.63 18.43
C PRO A 29 27.35 -17.73 19.50
N GLU A 30 27.45 -17.38 20.79
CA GLU A 30 27.31 -18.32 21.91
C GLU A 30 25.89 -18.87 22.09
N MET A 31 24.89 -18.29 21.42
CA MET A 31 23.48 -18.71 21.49
C MET A 31 22.98 -19.26 20.18
N PHE A 32 23.83 -20.06 19.53
CA PHE A 32 23.53 -20.72 18.27
C PHE A 32 22.29 -21.60 18.42
N ASN A 33 21.18 -21.19 17.79
CA ASN A 33 19.96 -21.99 17.85
C ASN A 33 19.98 -23.05 16.75
N LEU A 34 20.38 -24.26 17.13
CA LEU A 34 20.27 -25.44 16.26
C LEU A 34 18.81 -25.85 16.00
N SER A 35 17.87 -25.36 16.81
CA SER A 35 16.45 -25.62 16.66
C SER A 35 15.72 -24.45 15.99
N VAL A 36 15.00 -24.76 14.93
CA VAL A 36 14.03 -23.85 14.29
C VAL A 36 12.71 -23.76 15.05
N THR A 37 12.61 -24.52 16.15
CA THR A 37 11.48 -24.48 17.06
C THR A 37 11.88 -23.76 18.36
N GLY A 38 10.96 -22.97 18.90
CA GLY A 38 11.09 -22.42 20.25
C GLY A 38 10.98 -23.51 21.32
N LEU A 39 11.10 -23.14 22.59
CA LEU A 39 11.06 -24.06 23.74
C LEU A 39 9.81 -24.96 23.81
N ARG A 40 8.73 -24.56 23.12
CA ARG A 40 7.46 -25.31 23.04
C ARG A 40 7.37 -26.24 21.83
N GLY A 41 8.40 -26.34 21.00
CA GLY A 41 8.38 -27.13 19.75
C GLY A 41 7.66 -26.45 18.58
N PHE A 42 7.23 -25.19 18.72
CA PHE A 42 6.64 -24.42 17.62
C PHE A 42 7.71 -23.67 16.82
N ASN A 43 7.53 -23.55 15.51
CA ASN A 43 8.38 -22.72 14.65
C ASN A 43 8.53 -21.30 15.21
N GLN A 44 9.72 -20.71 14.99
CA GLN A 44 10.02 -19.33 15.36
C GLN A 44 9.06 -18.32 14.71
N ILE A 45 8.92 -17.17 15.35
CA ILE A 45 8.04 -16.08 14.92
C ILE A 45 8.92 -14.93 14.44
N ALA A 46 8.57 -14.33 13.30
CA ALA A 46 9.02 -13.02 12.90
C ALA A 46 7.84 -12.03 13.01
N GLN A 47 8.12 -10.78 13.36
CA GLN A 47 7.12 -9.72 13.38
C GLN A 47 7.32 -8.85 12.16
N ALA A 48 6.38 -8.88 11.22
CA ALA A 48 6.37 -7.94 10.11
C ALA A 48 6.24 -6.50 10.61
N ARG A 49 6.74 -5.51 9.87
CA ARG A 49 6.75 -4.08 10.25
C ARG A 49 5.35 -3.48 10.30
N TRP A 50 4.48 -3.87 9.38
CA TRP A 50 3.13 -3.34 9.26
C TRP A 50 2.08 -4.31 9.78
N GLY A 51 1.10 -3.81 10.54
CA GLY A 51 -0.04 -4.57 11.05
C GLY A 51 -1.03 -4.96 9.96
N HIS A 52 -2.03 -5.77 10.31
CA HIS A 52 -3.08 -6.24 9.39
C HIS A 52 -2.54 -7.04 8.20
N LEU A 53 -1.76 -8.09 8.48
CA LEU A 53 -1.31 -9.02 7.44
C LEU A 53 -2.51 -9.65 6.70
N VAL A 54 -2.44 -9.67 5.38
CA VAL A 54 -3.45 -10.29 4.51
C VAL A 54 -2.94 -11.63 3.99
N SER A 55 -1.78 -11.64 3.33
CA SER A 55 -1.16 -12.83 2.75
C SER A 55 0.35 -12.63 2.58
N GLY A 56 1.12 -13.72 2.50
CA GLY A 56 2.51 -13.67 2.02
C GLY A 56 2.53 -13.65 0.49
N GLY A 57 3.53 -13.00 -0.11
CA GLY A 57 3.69 -12.95 -1.56
C GLY A 57 4.28 -11.64 -2.06
N ILE A 58 4.58 -11.62 -3.36
CA ILE A 58 5.05 -10.46 -4.10
C ILE A 58 3.96 -9.93 -5.04
N PRO A 59 3.95 -8.63 -5.37
CA PRO A 59 3.04 -8.13 -6.39
C PRO A 59 3.46 -8.65 -7.76
N GLN A 60 2.53 -9.27 -8.47
CA GLN A 60 2.65 -9.51 -9.90
C GLN A 60 1.79 -8.53 -10.67
N ARG A 61 2.34 -8.05 -11.78
CA ARG A 61 1.69 -7.13 -12.71
C ARG A 61 1.73 -7.77 -14.08
N VAL A 62 0.57 -8.07 -14.62
CA VAL A 62 0.44 -8.64 -15.97
C VAL A 62 -0.34 -7.64 -16.80
N LEU A 63 0.28 -7.16 -17.87
CA LEU A 63 -0.39 -6.30 -18.84
C LEU A 63 -1.52 -7.09 -19.50
N LEU A 64 -2.74 -6.54 -19.41
CA LEU A 64 -3.93 -7.10 -20.05
C LEU A 64 -4.16 -6.45 -21.41
N GLU A 65 -4.10 -5.12 -21.44
CA GLU A 65 -4.24 -4.33 -22.67
C GLU A 65 -3.40 -3.05 -22.59
N GLU A 66 -2.61 -2.80 -23.64
CA GLU A 66 -1.82 -1.59 -23.79
C GLU A 66 -2.63 -0.53 -24.53
N ALA A 67 -2.51 0.74 -24.11
CA ALA A 67 -3.15 1.88 -24.77
C ALA A 67 -4.66 1.70 -25.03
N ALA A 68 -5.38 1.09 -24.09
CA ALA A 68 -6.82 0.94 -24.14
C ALA A 68 -7.51 2.31 -24.26
N VAL A 69 -8.42 2.44 -25.24
CA VAL A 69 -9.06 3.71 -25.57
C VAL A 69 -10.03 4.12 -24.48
N ILE A 70 -9.95 5.39 -24.07
CA ILE A 70 -10.91 6.00 -23.16
C ILE A 70 -12.07 6.58 -23.96
N VAL A 71 -13.29 6.20 -23.59
CA VAL A 71 -14.52 6.81 -24.09
C VAL A 71 -15.09 7.72 -23.01
N TYR A 72 -15.12 9.02 -23.31
CA TYR A 72 -15.72 10.02 -22.44
C TYR A 72 -17.21 10.16 -22.69
N SER A 73 -17.96 10.37 -21.61
CA SER A 73 -19.41 10.56 -21.66
C SER A 73 -19.89 11.44 -20.51
N SER A 74 -21.04 12.07 -20.72
CA SER A 74 -21.74 12.83 -19.68
C SER A 74 -22.88 12.00 -19.10
N THR A 75 -22.92 11.89 -17.77
CA THR A 75 -23.97 11.21 -17.02
C THR A 75 -24.89 12.18 -16.28
N LEU A 76 -24.52 13.47 -16.21
CA LEU A 76 -25.25 14.52 -15.51
C LEU A 76 -25.53 15.72 -16.44
N PRO A 77 -26.77 16.25 -16.47
CA PRO A 77 -27.04 17.53 -17.14
C PRO A 77 -26.28 18.68 -16.44
N PRO A 78 -25.72 19.66 -17.17
CA PRO A 78 -25.78 19.81 -18.63
C PRO A 78 -24.71 18.97 -19.38
N VAL A 79 -25.07 18.52 -20.58
CA VAL A 79 -24.29 17.64 -21.49
C VAL A 79 -22.96 18.25 -21.99
N ALA A 80 -22.57 19.43 -21.49
CA ALA A 80 -21.40 20.17 -21.96
C ALA A 80 -20.08 19.71 -21.31
N TYR A 81 -20.15 18.83 -20.30
CA TYR A 81 -18.98 18.30 -19.62
C TYR A 81 -19.06 16.78 -19.59
N GLU A 82 -18.08 16.10 -20.17
CA GLU A 82 -17.98 14.64 -20.18
C GLU A 82 -17.17 14.18 -18.97
N GLU A 83 -17.83 14.01 -17.83
CA GLU A 83 -17.17 13.71 -16.55
C GLU A 83 -16.75 12.25 -16.37
N THR A 84 -17.32 11.34 -17.16
CA THR A 84 -17.17 9.90 -16.96
C THR A 84 -16.33 9.30 -18.07
N ALA A 85 -15.21 8.70 -17.68
CA ALA A 85 -14.33 7.93 -18.55
C ALA A 85 -14.67 6.45 -18.45
N THR A 86 -14.84 5.79 -19.59
CA THR A 86 -15.10 4.35 -19.68
C THR A 86 -14.05 3.67 -20.54
N VAL A 87 -13.53 2.55 -20.07
CA VAL A 87 -12.58 1.70 -20.78
C VAL A 87 -13.12 0.27 -20.80
N THR A 88 -13.08 -0.38 -21.96
CA THR A 88 -13.53 -1.77 -22.12
C THR A 88 -12.39 -2.66 -22.56
N VAL A 89 -12.14 -3.75 -21.83
CA VAL A 89 -11.06 -4.70 -22.11
C VAL A 89 -11.60 -6.12 -22.09
N THR A 90 -11.14 -6.95 -23.03
CA THR A 90 -11.48 -8.39 -23.03
C THR A 90 -10.50 -9.14 -22.15
N LEU A 91 -11.02 -9.94 -21.22
CA LEU A 91 -10.26 -10.71 -20.24
C LEU A 91 -10.22 -12.19 -20.60
N SER A 92 -9.23 -12.89 -20.05
CA SER A 92 -9.27 -14.34 -19.95
C SER A 92 -10.21 -14.77 -18.81
N ASP A 93 -10.70 -16.00 -18.85
CA ASP A 93 -11.61 -16.55 -17.85
C ASP A 93 -11.04 -16.44 -16.41
N GLY A 94 -11.89 -16.02 -15.47
CA GLY A 94 -11.63 -16.16 -14.04
C GLY A 94 -10.82 -15.05 -13.36
N PHE A 95 -10.66 -13.88 -13.98
CA PHE A 95 -10.04 -12.73 -13.31
C PHE A 95 -11.04 -12.02 -12.39
N PRO A 96 -10.73 -11.86 -11.09
CA PRO A 96 -11.59 -11.12 -10.17
C PRO A 96 -11.50 -9.61 -10.44
N GLU A 97 -12.63 -8.91 -10.29
CA GLU A 97 -12.78 -7.48 -10.58
C GLU A 97 -11.76 -6.62 -9.81
N CYS A 98 -11.51 -6.98 -8.55
CA CYS A 98 -10.62 -6.24 -7.67
C CYS A 98 -9.12 -6.38 -8.01
N GLU A 99 -8.73 -7.26 -8.93
CA GLU A 99 -7.34 -7.37 -9.41
C GLU A 99 -7.08 -6.49 -10.65
N ILE A 100 -8.10 -5.87 -11.25
CA ILE A 100 -7.96 -5.12 -12.51
C ILE A 100 -7.65 -3.65 -12.22
N ALA A 101 -6.49 -3.18 -12.64
CA ALA A 101 -5.99 -1.84 -12.41
C ALA A 101 -5.69 -1.09 -13.70
N ILE A 102 -5.75 0.23 -13.64
CA ILE A 102 -5.42 1.10 -14.76
C ILE A 102 -4.28 2.05 -14.39
N PHE A 103 -3.42 2.30 -15.36
CA PHE A 103 -2.20 3.09 -15.21
C PHE A 103 -2.06 4.07 -16.36
N TYR A 104 -1.25 5.12 -16.14
CA TYR A 104 -0.83 6.00 -17.22
C TYR A 104 -0.05 5.19 -18.28
N PRO A 105 -0.25 5.51 -19.57
CA PRO A 105 0.38 4.76 -20.66
C PRO A 105 1.90 4.83 -20.59
N GLY A 106 2.57 3.70 -20.83
CA GLY A 106 4.03 3.62 -20.89
C GLY A 106 4.75 3.68 -19.53
N LYS A 107 4.02 3.62 -18.41
CA LYS A 107 4.59 3.64 -17.04
C LYS A 107 4.82 2.24 -16.44
N ALA A 108 4.69 1.18 -17.24
CA ALA A 108 4.98 -0.21 -16.86
C ALA A 108 4.31 -0.69 -15.56
N GLY A 109 3.13 -0.16 -15.23
CA GLY A 109 2.40 -0.52 -14.01
C GLY A 109 3.02 0.01 -12.70
N ASP A 110 3.82 1.08 -12.77
CA ASP A 110 4.35 1.76 -11.58
C ASP A 110 3.19 2.25 -10.67
N PRO A 111 3.15 1.84 -9.39
CA PRO A 111 2.11 2.27 -8.44
C PRO A 111 1.95 3.79 -8.29
N ALA A 112 2.99 4.58 -8.57
CA ALA A 112 2.91 6.05 -8.55
C ALA A 112 1.98 6.62 -9.63
N TRP A 113 1.81 5.89 -10.73
CA TRP A 113 1.02 6.24 -11.90
C TRP A 113 -0.30 5.47 -12.00
N GLU A 114 -0.72 4.83 -10.90
CA GLU A 114 -1.98 4.10 -10.83
C GLU A 114 -3.17 5.07 -10.70
N ILE A 115 -4.13 4.98 -11.62
CA ILE A 115 -5.33 5.82 -11.60
C ILE A 115 -6.32 5.22 -10.60
N ARG A 116 -6.66 5.99 -9.55
CA ARG A 116 -7.58 5.59 -8.48
C ARG A 116 -8.44 6.76 -8.00
N PRO A 117 -9.68 6.52 -7.54
CA PRO A 117 -10.41 5.25 -7.51
C PRO A 117 -11.04 4.89 -8.86
N ILE A 118 -11.37 3.61 -9.05
CA ILE A 118 -12.06 3.07 -10.24
C ILE A 118 -13.19 2.14 -9.84
N ASP A 119 -14.21 2.03 -10.68
CA ASP A 119 -15.24 1.00 -10.62
C ASP A 119 -15.02 0.00 -11.75
N VAL A 120 -15.07 -1.30 -11.45
CA VAL A 120 -14.80 -2.37 -12.42
C VAL A 120 -15.96 -3.34 -12.41
N GLN A 121 -16.55 -3.57 -13.57
CA GLN A 121 -17.64 -4.52 -13.75
C GLN A 121 -17.24 -5.53 -14.81
N VAL A 122 -17.20 -6.82 -14.46
CA VAL A 122 -16.88 -7.89 -15.40
C VAL A 122 -18.16 -8.59 -15.85
N SER A 123 -18.43 -8.51 -17.15
CA SER A 123 -19.57 -9.18 -17.77
C SER A 123 -19.35 -10.69 -17.92
N VAL A 124 -20.44 -11.44 -18.15
CA VAL A 124 -20.41 -12.90 -18.39
C VAL A 124 -19.60 -13.27 -19.65
N ALA A 125 -19.39 -12.33 -20.57
CA ALA A 125 -18.56 -12.51 -21.76
C ALA A 125 -17.07 -12.20 -21.51
N ASN A 126 -16.64 -12.11 -20.24
CA ASN A 126 -15.29 -11.71 -19.80
C ASN A 126 -14.86 -10.34 -20.33
N VAL A 127 -15.80 -9.42 -20.56
CA VAL A 127 -15.46 -8.03 -20.87
C VAL A 127 -15.53 -7.22 -19.59
N ALA A 128 -14.39 -6.66 -19.17
CA ALA A 128 -14.31 -5.68 -18.10
C ALA A 128 -14.71 -4.30 -18.63
N THR A 129 -15.66 -3.67 -17.95
CA THR A 129 -15.99 -2.25 -18.11
C THR A 129 -15.44 -1.52 -16.90
N ILE A 130 -14.46 -0.65 -17.14
CA ILE A 130 -13.77 0.12 -16.11
C ILE A 130 -14.25 1.56 -16.21
N ILE A 131 -14.81 2.09 -15.12
CA ILE A 131 -15.42 3.40 -15.06
C ILE A 131 -14.67 4.24 -14.04
N PHE A 132 -14.28 5.45 -14.43
CA PHE A 132 -13.62 6.39 -13.54
C PHE A 132 -13.89 7.83 -13.95
N ARG A 133 -13.42 8.75 -13.12
CA ARG A 133 -13.65 10.18 -13.28
C ARG A 133 -12.61 10.78 -14.20
N ARG A 134 -13.03 11.62 -15.15
CA ARG A 134 -12.13 12.28 -16.12
C ARG A 134 -11.03 13.08 -15.44
N GLU A 135 -11.33 13.72 -14.30
CA GLU A 135 -10.34 14.49 -13.52
C GLU A 135 -9.15 13.66 -12.98
N LEU A 136 -9.19 12.33 -13.04
CA LEU A 136 -8.09 11.46 -12.61
C LEU A 136 -7.04 11.19 -13.70
N VAL A 137 -7.33 11.54 -14.97
CA VAL A 137 -6.49 11.24 -16.14
C VAL A 137 -6.05 12.52 -16.86
N VAL A 138 -5.55 13.49 -16.10
CA VAL A 138 -4.92 14.70 -16.63
C VAL A 138 -3.59 14.32 -17.29
N ILE A 139 -3.23 14.94 -18.40
CA ILE A 139 -1.95 14.67 -19.06
C ILE A 139 -0.75 14.96 -18.15
N GLU A 140 0.31 14.17 -18.28
CA GLU A 140 1.54 14.26 -17.47
C GLU A 140 2.15 15.66 -17.50
N ASP A 141 2.21 16.29 -18.67
CA ASP A 141 2.74 17.65 -18.83
C ASP A 141 2.03 18.64 -17.89
N LEU A 142 0.71 18.54 -17.71
CA LEU A 142 -0.01 19.43 -16.79
C LEU A 142 0.14 19.04 -15.32
N LEU A 143 0.30 17.75 -15.04
CA LEU A 143 0.46 17.24 -13.68
C LEU A 143 1.84 17.59 -13.09
N GLU A 144 2.88 17.56 -13.92
CA GLU A 144 4.27 17.77 -13.50
C GLU A 144 4.78 19.21 -13.71
N THR A 145 4.07 20.05 -14.48
CA THR A 145 4.52 21.43 -14.73
C THR A 145 4.53 22.27 -13.46
N LEU A 146 5.74 22.67 -13.03
CA LEU A 146 5.96 23.60 -11.91
C LEU A 146 6.11 25.06 -12.36
N ASP A 147 6.54 25.31 -13.60
CA ASP A 147 6.95 26.64 -14.07
C ASP A 147 5.76 27.56 -14.40
N THR A 148 4.72 27.02 -15.01
CA THR A 148 3.47 27.73 -15.30
C THR A 148 2.27 26.84 -14.98
N PRO A 149 1.98 26.61 -13.68
CA PRO A 149 0.88 25.74 -13.30
C PRO A 149 -0.44 26.37 -13.74
N ARG A 150 -1.01 25.82 -14.82
CA ARG A 150 -2.39 26.11 -15.23
C ARG A 150 -3.29 24.96 -14.76
N ALA A 151 -4.52 25.28 -14.43
CA ALA A 151 -5.51 24.24 -14.16
C ALA A 151 -5.84 23.50 -15.47
N ALA A 152 -6.08 22.19 -15.38
CA ALA A 152 -6.70 21.45 -16.47
C ALA A 152 -8.12 22.00 -16.70
N GLU A 153 -8.43 22.36 -17.94
CA GLU A 153 -9.74 22.87 -18.31
C GLU A 153 -10.66 21.69 -18.64
N GLY A 154 -11.73 21.53 -17.86
CA GLY A 154 -12.64 20.39 -18.01
C GLY A 154 -13.30 20.27 -19.39
N THR A 155 -13.41 21.36 -20.15
CA THR A 155 -13.99 21.39 -21.50
C THR A 155 -12.96 21.16 -22.61
N THR A 156 -11.69 21.00 -22.27
CA THR A 156 -10.58 20.89 -23.24
C THR A 156 -10.07 19.46 -23.24
N ASP A 157 -10.43 18.68 -24.26
CA ASP A 157 -10.06 17.25 -24.35
C ASP A 157 -8.55 17.02 -24.41
N ALA A 158 -7.79 17.97 -24.97
CA ALA A 158 -6.34 17.90 -25.03
C ALA A 158 -5.64 17.92 -23.65
N ASP A 159 -6.35 18.28 -22.58
CA ASP A 159 -5.81 18.29 -21.22
C ASP A 159 -5.89 16.92 -20.54
N PHE A 160 -6.48 15.92 -21.20
CA PHE A 160 -6.71 14.58 -20.64
C PHE A 160 -6.14 13.47 -21.54
N LEU A 161 -5.84 12.33 -20.93
CA LEU A 161 -5.34 11.15 -21.64
C LEU A 161 -6.44 10.55 -22.53
N THR A 162 -6.11 10.16 -23.75
CA THR A 162 -7.04 9.41 -24.63
C THR A 162 -6.92 7.91 -24.47
N THR A 163 -5.86 7.42 -23.82
CA THR A 163 -5.55 6.01 -23.64
C THR A 163 -4.98 5.74 -22.25
N VAL A 164 -5.15 4.50 -21.77
CA VAL A 164 -4.58 3.99 -20.50
C VAL A 164 -4.06 2.58 -20.70
N ASP A 165 -3.13 2.15 -19.84
CA ASP A 165 -2.72 0.75 -19.80
C ASP A 165 -3.50 0.01 -18.71
N VAL A 166 -4.02 -1.16 -19.05
CA VAL A 166 -4.80 -2.01 -18.14
C VAL A 166 -3.97 -3.20 -17.70
N TYR A 167 -3.81 -3.37 -16.39
CA TYR A 167 -3.01 -4.42 -15.78
C TYR A 167 -3.85 -5.27 -14.83
N ARG A 168 -3.48 -6.53 -14.69
CA ARG A 168 -3.86 -7.36 -13.56
C ARG A 168 -2.80 -7.24 -12.46
N LEU A 169 -3.22 -6.78 -11.29
CA LEU A 169 -2.44 -6.74 -10.06
C LEU A 169 -2.91 -7.84 -9.13
N TYR A 170 -2.07 -8.82 -8.85
CA TYR A 170 -2.39 -9.90 -7.92
C TYR A 170 -1.19 -10.24 -7.04
N ASN A 171 -1.48 -10.90 -5.92
CA ASN A 171 -0.46 -11.37 -5.00
C ASN A 171 0.03 -12.75 -5.44
N ASP A 172 1.28 -12.85 -5.89
CA ASP A 172 1.91 -14.12 -6.22
C ASP A 172 2.50 -14.76 -4.97
N PRO A 173 1.97 -15.92 -4.55
CA PRO A 173 2.40 -16.58 -3.33
C PRO A 173 3.78 -17.23 -3.46
N GLN A 174 4.40 -17.30 -4.64
CA GLN A 174 5.67 -18.01 -4.87
C GLN A 174 6.81 -17.58 -3.94
N GLN A 175 6.87 -16.30 -3.62
CA GLN A 175 7.92 -15.72 -2.80
C GLN A 175 7.30 -15.02 -1.60
N GLN A 176 7.33 -15.67 -0.44
CA GLN A 176 6.82 -15.11 0.82
C GLN A 176 7.93 -14.81 1.82
N VAL A 177 8.91 -15.71 1.92
CA VAL A 177 10.07 -15.56 2.80
C VAL A 177 11.32 -16.15 2.17
N GLU A 178 12.45 -15.50 2.41
CA GLU A 178 13.78 -15.97 2.09
C GLU A 178 14.59 -16.05 3.39
N PHE A 179 15.11 -17.24 3.64
CA PHE A 179 16.00 -17.56 4.74
C PHE A 179 17.43 -17.28 4.32
N MET A 180 18.17 -16.58 5.16
CA MET A 180 19.56 -16.23 4.90
C MET A 180 20.44 -16.72 6.04
N TRP A 181 21.52 -17.44 5.69
CA TRP A 181 22.54 -17.90 6.63
C TRP A 181 23.89 -17.30 6.30
N GLU A 182 24.54 -16.74 7.30
CA GLU A 182 25.94 -16.37 7.22
C GLU A 182 26.79 -17.64 7.02
N PRO A 183 27.79 -17.60 6.13
CA PRO A 183 28.67 -18.72 5.89
C PRO A 183 29.56 -19.00 7.11
N LEU A 184 29.63 -20.26 7.54
CA LEU A 184 30.53 -20.69 8.61
C LEU A 184 31.96 -20.88 8.05
N GLY A 185 32.94 -20.13 8.57
CA GLY A 185 34.37 -20.33 8.28
C GLY A 185 35.13 -19.10 7.74
N GLY A 186 36.44 -19.25 7.52
CA GLY A 186 37.31 -18.15 7.06
C GLY A 186 37.07 -17.73 5.61
N CYS A 187 36.96 -16.42 5.37
CA CYS A 187 36.86 -15.79 4.06
C CYS A 187 38.22 -15.77 3.34
N ALA A 188 38.67 -16.93 2.83
CA ALA A 188 39.72 -16.95 1.82
C ALA A 188 39.06 -16.90 0.43
N CYS A 189 39.06 -15.71 -0.17
CA CYS A 189 38.57 -15.48 -1.53
C CYS A 189 39.70 -15.79 -2.53
N GLY A 190 39.43 -16.66 -3.50
CA GLY A 190 40.29 -16.80 -4.69
C GLY A 190 40.10 -15.63 -5.67
N THR A 191 40.81 -15.66 -6.81
CA THR A 191 40.87 -14.57 -7.79
C THR A 191 39.61 -14.35 -8.64
N SER A 192 38.53 -15.12 -8.46
CA SER A 192 37.29 -14.94 -9.24
C SER A 192 36.04 -15.16 -8.38
N GLY A 193 35.57 -14.10 -7.72
CA GLY A 193 34.29 -14.07 -7.00
C GLY A 193 34.32 -14.81 -5.65
N CYS A 194 34.02 -14.11 -4.57
CA CYS A 194 33.97 -14.72 -3.25
C CYS A 194 32.54 -15.16 -2.92
N LEU A 195 32.15 -16.35 -3.43
CA LEU A 195 30.90 -17.01 -3.02
C LEU A 195 30.83 -17.27 -1.50
N LYS A 196 31.98 -17.19 -0.81
CA LYS A 196 32.08 -17.30 0.65
C LYS A 196 31.67 -16.04 1.43
N CYS A 197 31.44 -14.90 0.79
CA CYS A 197 30.95 -13.68 1.46
C CYS A 197 29.47 -13.41 1.16
N GLN A 198 28.74 -14.39 0.64
CA GLN A 198 27.33 -14.29 0.35
C GLN A 198 26.54 -15.16 1.34
N TYR A 199 25.32 -14.73 1.65
CA TYR A 199 24.40 -15.55 2.40
C TYR A 199 24.04 -16.80 1.58
N THR A 200 24.03 -17.95 2.23
CA THR A 200 23.26 -19.08 1.68
C THR A 200 21.79 -18.69 1.79
N ALA A 201 21.05 -18.78 0.70
CA ALA A 201 19.65 -18.39 0.63
C ALA A 201 18.73 -19.59 0.35
N GLN A 202 17.52 -19.59 0.93
CA GLN A 202 16.49 -20.58 0.65
C GLN A 202 15.10 -19.95 0.81
N PHE A 203 14.17 -20.26 -0.08
CA PHE A 203 12.78 -19.79 0.05
C PHE A 203 11.94 -20.66 0.99
N GLY A 204 10.82 -20.09 1.44
CA GLY A 204 9.81 -20.79 2.20
C GLY A 204 8.46 -20.11 2.18
N CYS A 205 7.58 -20.59 3.04
CA CYS A 205 6.23 -20.07 3.21
C CYS A 205 6.07 -19.34 4.55
N LEU A 206 5.12 -18.41 4.57
CA LEU A 206 4.68 -17.67 5.75
C LEU A 206 3.29 -18.14 6.18
N MET A 207 3.11 -18.25 7.49
CA MET A 207 1.84 -18.55 8.13
C MET A 207 1.55 -17.52 9.20
N VAL A 208 0.33 -17.00 9.23
CA VAL A 208 -0.09 -16.08 10.29
C VAL A 208 -0.24 -16.85 11.60
N ARG A 209 0.31 -16.30 12.68
CA ARG A 209 0.11 -16.81 14.04
C ARG A 209 -0.65 -15.80 14.87
N GLY A 210 -1.75 -16.25 15.48
CA GLY A 210 -2.58 -15.41 16.33
C GLY A 210 -3.43 -14.44 15.52
N ASP A 211 -3.53 -13.20 15.98
CA ASP A 211 -4.35 -12.17 15.36
C ASP A 211 -3.60 -11.48 14.19
N PRO A 212 -4.13 -11.50 12.96
CA PRO A 212 -3.52 -10.84 11.80
C PRO A 212 -3.24 -9.35 12.00
N ARG A 213 -3.95 -8.68 12.93
CA ARG A 213 -3.70 -7.28 13.28
C ARG A 213 -2.27 -7.04 13.75
N PHE A 214 -1.67 -8.00 14.46
CA PHE A 214 -0.30 -7.86 14.96
C PHE A 214 0.78 -8.27 13.96
N SER A 215 0.39 -8.88 12.83
CA SER A 215 1.28 -9.40 11.79
C SER A 215 2.44 -10.25 12.33
N GLN A 216 2.11 -11.13 13.28
CA GLN A 216 3.03 -12.14 13.77
C GLN A 216 3.01 -13.30 12.78
N VAL A 217 4.13 -13.53 12.11
CA VAL A 217 4.26 -14.56 11.09
C VAL A 217 5.22 -15.64 11.56
N VAL A 218 4.93 -16.84 11.13
CA VAL A 218 5.76 -18.02 11.32
C VAL A 218 6.24 -18.43 9.95
N TYR A 219 7.48 -18.86 9.87
CA TYR A 219 8.06 -19.31 8.63
C TYR A 219 8.39 -20.80 8.67
N ALA A 220 8.35 -21.43 7.51
CA ALA A 220 8.79 -22.81 7.31
C ALA A 220 9.46 -22.95 5.94
N PRO A 221 10.51 -23.80 5.82
CA PRO A 221 11.12 -24.13 4.55
C PRO A 221 10.13 -24.89 3.69
N ALA A 222 9.93 -24.39 2.47
CA ALA A 222 8.99 -24.95 1.52
C ALA A 222 9.36 -24.55 0.10
N THR A 223 8.97 -25.36 -0.88
CA THR A 223 9.15 -25.07 -2.31
C THR A 223 7.78 -24.87 -2.94
N TRP A 224 7.63 -23.81 -3.74
CA TRP A 224 6.38 -23.59 -4.48
C TRP A 224 6.24 -24.62 -5.60
N ASN A 225 5.09 -25.29 -5.63
CA ASN A 225 4.69 -26.20 -6.69
C ASN A 225 3.66 -25.50 -7.58
N SER A 226 4.08 -25.12 -8.78
CA SER A 226 3.25 -24.41 -9.75
C SER A 226 2.12 -25.25 -10.35
N THR A 227 2.19 -26.57 -10.22
CA THR A 227 1.13 -27.48 -10.70
C THR A 227 -0.03 -27.53 -9.72
N ASP A 228 0.28 -27.70 -8.43
CA ASP A 228 -0.71 -27.81 -7.37
C ASP A 228 -1.12 -26.46 -6.78
N LEU A 229 -0.42 -25.38 -7.17
CA LEU A 229 -0.56 -24.03 -6.61
C LEU A 229 -0.43 -24.03 -5.08
N ALA A 230 0.53 -24.80 -4.57
CA ALA A 230 0.74 -25.03 -3.15
C ALA A 230 2.23 -25.09 -2.79
N PHE A 231 2.51 -25.00 -1.49
CA PHE A 231 3.86 -25.15 -0.95
C PHE A 231 4.11 -26.59 -0.50
N ASP A 232 5.11 -27.23 -1.09
CA ASP A 232 5.61 -28.53 -0.64
C ASP A 232 6.61 -28.33 0.50
N THR A 233 6.50 -29.16 1.54
CA THR A 233 7.37 -29.07 2.72
C THR A 233 8.82 -29.37 2.32
N ALA A 234 9.75 -28.55 2.80
CA ALA A 234 11.18 -28.78 2.63
C ALA A 234 11.88 -28.87 3.99
N THR A 235 13.16 -29.22 3.98
CA THR A 235 14.05 -29.10 5.14
C THR A 235 14.95 -27.88 4.98
N PHE A 236 15.48 -27.37 6.07
CA PHE A 236 16.46 -26.28 6.01
C PHE A 236 17.77 -26.75 5.39
N SER A 237 18.25 -26.03 4.38
CA SER A 237 19.46 -26.36 3.62
C SER A 237 20.73 -26.38 4.47
N VAL A 238 20.81 -25.54 5.51
CA VAL A 238 21.98 -25.41 6.41
C VAL A 238 21.80 -26.18 7.73
N GLY A 239 20.67 -26.88 7.93
CA GLY A 239 20.42 -27.67 9.13
C GLY A 239 20.37 -26.88 10.45
N ARG A 240 20.12 -25.57 10.38
CA ARG A 240 20.04 -24.64 11.53
C ARG A 240 19.04 -23.52 11.24
N ALA A 241 18.66 -22.75 12.27
CA ALA A 241 17.83 -21.57 12.07
C ALA A 241 18.54 -20.52 11.19
N PRO A 242 17.80 -19.82 10.30
CA PRO A 242 18.35 -18.70 9.53
C PRO A 242 18.82 -17.58 10.44
N ASP A 243 19.83 -16.81 10.03
CA ASP A 243 20.30 -15.64 10.78
C ASP A 243 19.41 -14.42 10.49
N ILE A 244 18.92 -14.32 9.25
CA ILE A 244 18.03 -13.27 8.79
C ILE A 244 16.89 -13.91 8.00
N VAL A 245 15.69 -13.36 8.12
CA VAL A 245 14.56 -13.66 7.23
C VAL A 245 14.16 -12.40 6.49
N ARG A 246 14.09 -12.49 5.16
CA ARG A 246 13.51 -11.46 4.30
C ARG A 246 12.06 -11.81 4.03
N LEU A 247 11.14 -10.88 4.26
CA LEU A 247 9.70 -11.10 4.13
C LEU A 247 9.15 -10.32 2.94
N TRP A 248 8.25 -10.96 2.19
CA TRP A 248 7.38 -10.33 1.19
C TRP A 248 5.94 -10.64 1.54
N TYR A 249 5.14 -9.61 1.75
CA TYR A 249 3.77 -9.80 2.20
C TYR A 249 2.86 -8.64 1.79
N TYR A 250 1.58 -8.95 1.70
CA TYR A 250 0.50 -7.99 1.52
C TYR A 250 -0.13 -7.64 2.87
N ALA A 251 -0.19 -6.35 3.21
CA ALA A 251 -0.76 -5.89 4.47
C ALA A 251 -1.49 -4.56 4.37
N GLY A 252 -2.48 -4.38 5.25
CA GLY A 252 -3.22 -3.16 5.41
C GLY A 252 -4.64 -3.39 5.89
N LEU A 253 -5.31 -2.32 6.30
CA LEU A 253 -6.68 -2.37 6.74
C LEU A 253 -7.60 -2.68 5.56
N ARG A 254 -8.36 -3.78 5.65
CA ARG A 254 -9.37 -4.16 4.65
C ARG A 254 -10.76 -3.77 5.14
N ASP A 255 -11.46 -2.94 4.38
CA ASP A 255 -12.86 -2.63 4.65
C ASP A 255 -13.75 -3.76 4.11
N LYS A 256 -14.22 -4.62 5.03
CA LYS A 256 -15.12 -5.72 4.69
C LYS A 256 -16.50 -5.28 4.19
N ARG A 257 -16.79 -3.97 4.20
CA ARG A 257 -18.02 -3.39 3.65
C ARG A 257 -17.87 -2.96 2.19
N SER A 258 -16.64 -2.92 1.66
CA SER A 258 -16.40 -2.63 0.25
C SER A 258 -16.40 -3.91 -0.56
N ASP A 259 -16.88 -3.83 -1.80
CA ASP A 259 -16.83 -4.93 -2.76
C ASP A 259 -15.37 -5.29 -3.08
N CYS A 260 -14.49 -4.28 -3.13
CA CYS A 260 -13.05 -4.44 -3.30
C CYS A 260 -12.24 -4.04 -2.07
N ALA A 261 -12.42 -4.79 -0.97
CA ALA A 261 -11.71 -4.61 0.29
C ALA A 261 -10.16 -4.65 0.20
N ILE A 262 -9.60 -5.13 -0.91
CA ILE A 262 -8.15 -5.16 -1.16
C ILE A 262 -7.62 -3.88 -1.82
N ARG A 263 -8.45 -3.07 -2.46
CA ARG A 263 -8.03 -1.86 -3.19
C ARG A 263 -8.73 -0.59 -2.77
N ASP A 264 -9.81 -0.71 -2.01
CA ASP A 264 -10.48 0.42 -1.43
C ASP A 264 -9.96 0.68 -0.02
N MET A 265 -9.69 1.96 0.24
CA MET A 265 -9.47 2.43 1.60
C MET A 265 -10.79 2.38 2.37
N ASP A 266 -10.72 2.01 3.65
CA ASP A 266 -11.87 2.11 4.55
C ASP A 266 -12.51 3.50 4.49
N ARG A 267 -13.84 3.55 4.35
CA ARG A 267 -14.57 4.80 4.06
C ARG A 267 -14.34 5.89 5.13
N ASP A 268 -14.20 5.52 6.40
CA ASP A 268 -13.92 6.48 7.46
C ASP A 268 -12.49 7.03 7.35
N TRP A 269 -11.54 6.17 7.00
CA TRP A 269 -10.15 6.57 6.77
C TRP A 269 -9.99 7.38 5.49
N ALA A 270 -10.68 7.03 4.41
CA ALA A 270 -10.70 7.81 3.17
C ALA A 270 -11.17 9.25 3.43
N ARG A 271 -12.24 9.41 4.21
CA ARG A 271 -12.71 10.73 4.66
C ARG A 271 -11.68 11.45 5.52
N THR A 272 -11.03 10.74 6.43
CA THR A 272 -10.02 11.33 7.32
C THR A 272 -8.80 11.80 6.54
N VAL A 273 -8.32 11.01 5.58
CA VAL A 273 -7.22 11.35 4.67
C VAL A 273 -7.59 12.53 3.80
N ALA A 274 -8.81 12.58 3.25
CA ALA A 274 -9.28 13.72 2.45
C ALA A 274 -9.32 15.04 3.27
N ILE A 275 -9.81 14.98 4.50
CA ILE A 275 -9.81 16.13 5.44
C ILE A 275 -8.37 16.56 5.78
N TYR A 276 -7.50 15.58 6.03
CA TYR A 276 -6.10 15.86 6.34
C TYR A 276 -5.36 16.49 5.14
N ALA A 277 -5.54 15.94 3.95
CA ALA A 277 -4.97 16.47 2.71
C ALA A 277 -5.47 17.89 2.44
N ALA A 278 -6.78 18.15 2.59
CA ALA A 278 -7.34 19.49 2.45
C ALA A 278 -6.71 20.51 3.42
N SER A 279 -6.31 20.06 4.62
CA SER A 279 -5.58 20.93 5.56
C SER A 279 -4.15 21.23 5.13
N LYS A 280 -3.53 20.44 4.25
CA LYS A 280 -2.14 20.63 3.78
C LYS A 280 -2.03 21.38 2.47
N LEU A 281 -3.13 21.56 1.74
CA LEU A 281 -3.16 22.34 0.51
C LEU A 281 -2.85 23.82 0.81
N ASP A 282 -1.83 24.36 0.16
CA ASP A 282 -1.44 25.77 0.29
C ASP A 282 -2.33 26.72 -0.52
N ARG A 283 -2.92 26.21 -1.61
CA ARG A 283 -3.81 26.98 -2.47
C ARG A 283 -5.25 26.55 -2.28
N GLN A 284 -6.14 27.53 -2.28
CA GLN A 284 -7.56 27.29 -2.22
C GLN A 284 -8.02 26.57 -3.50
N PRO A 285 -8.81 25.48 -3.39
CA PRO A 285 -9.44 24.86 -4.55
C PRO A 285 -10.52 25.77 -5.16
N CYS A 286 -11.11 25.35 -6.28
CA CYS A 286 -12.20 26.08 -6.92
C CYS A 286 -13.36 26.39 -5.95
N GLN A 287 -14.12 27.47 -6.23
CA GLN A 287 -15.09 28.03 -5.29
C GLN A 287 -16.12 27.03 -4.73
N CYS A 288 -16.47 25.99 -5.49
CA CYS A 288 -17.46 24.98 -5.09
C CYS A 288 -17.10 24.22 -3.79
N VAL A 289 -15.81 24.12 -3.47
CA VAL A 289 -15.29 23.44 -2.27
C VAL A 289 -14.55 24.39 -1.32
N SER A 290 -14.66 25.70 -1.55
CA SER A 290 -14.03 26.75 -0.76
C SER A 290 -14.32 26.62 0.73
N ASN A 291 -15.59 26.46 1.11
CA ASN A 291 -16.03 26.35 2.50
C ASN A 291 -15.45 25.10 3.20
N PHE A 292 -15.36 23.98 2.47
CA PHE A 292 -14.77 22.76 3.00
C PHE A 292 -13.27 22.97 3.28
N TRP A 293 -12.54 23.52 2.30
CA TRP A 293 -11.13 23.81 2.46
C TRP A 293 -10.86 24.83 3.57
N GLN A 294 -11.57 25.96 3.59
CA GLN A 294 -11.39 27.01 4.60
C GLN A 294 -11.61 26.48 6.02
N ARG A 295 -12.61 25.60 6.20
CA ARG A 295 -12.86 24.98 7.51
C ARG A 295 -11.69 24.11 7.98
N TRP A 296 -11.12 23.30 7.10
CA TRP A 296 -10.12 22.29 7.50
C TRP A 296 -8.66 22.78 7.42
N SER A 297 -8.39 23.80 6.60
CA SER A 297 -7.09 24.47 6.51
C SER A 297 -6.87 25.47 7.64
N LYS A 298 -7.94 25.89 8.36
CA LYS A 298 -7.82 26.85 9.45
C LYS A 298 -6.85 26.36 10.53
N ASP A 299 -5.91 27.23 10.89
CA ASP A 299 -4.97 26.98 11.97
C ASP A 299 -5.62 27.26 13.32
N LEU A 300 -5.58 26.28 14.22
CA LEU A 300 -6.19 26.38 15.54
C LEU A 300 -5.22 26.90 16.61
N ALA A 301 -3.93 27.05 16.30
CA ALA A 301 -2.94 27.60 17.23
C ALA A 301 -2.93 29.13 17.28
N PHE A 302 -3.49 29.80 16.26
CA PHE A 302 -3.58 31.26 16.27
C PHE A 302 -4.64 31.73 17.27
N VAL A 303 -4.17 32.43 18.30
CA VAL A 303 -4.97 33.17 19.27
C VAL A 303 -4.81 34.66 18.93
N GLU A 304 -5.75 35.20 18.15
CA GLU A 304 -5.96 36.60 17.79
C GLU A 304 -4.76 37.47 17.34
N GLY A 305 -4.90 38.03 16.12
CA GLY A 305 -4.44 39.35 15.72
C GLY A 305 -5.63 40.13 15.13
N THR A 306 -5.51 41.46 14.99
CA THR A 306 -6.56 42.46 14.67
C THR A 306 -7.51 42.19 13.49
N THR A 307 -7.36 41.10 12.74
CA THR A 307 -8.10 40.75 11.53
C THR A 307 -8.87 39.42 11.59
N GLU A 308 -8.68 38.56 12.59
CA GLU A 308 -9.44 37.30 12.71
C GLU A 308 -10.39 37.30 13.93
N LEU A 309 -11.68 37.11 13.66
CA LEU A 309 -12.80 37.27 14.62
C LEU A 309 -13.06 36.05 15.54
N ALA A 310 -12.19 35.03 15.57
CA ALA A 310 -12.48 33.80 16.31
C ALA A 310 -11.25 33.23 17.02
N ALA A 311 -11.22 33.35 18.35
CA ALA A 311 -10.33 32.58 19.22
C ALA A 311 -10.91 31.18 19.47
N TYR A 312 -10.09 30.14 19.33
CA TYR A 312 -10.48 28.77 19.68
C TYR A 312 -9.90 28.37 21.03
N ASN A 313 -10.74 27.85 21.91
CA ASN A 313 -10.28 27.18 23.12
C ASN A 313 -9.96 25.72 22.79
N VAL A 314 -8.75 25.46 22.28
CA VAL A 314 -8.27 24.10 21.97
C VAL A 314 -7.34 23.62 23.09
N PRO A 315 -7.59 22.43 23.67
CA PRO A 315 -6.68 21.83 24.65
C PRO A 315 -5.24 21.73 24.11
N THR A 316 -4.25 22.10 24.92
CA THR A 316 -2.82 22.08 24.54
C THR A 316 -2.37 20.73 23.99
N GLN A 317 -2.89 19.62 24.52
CA GLN A 317 -2.60 18.26 24.05
C GLN A 317 -2.96 18.02 22.58
N LEU A 318 -3.96 18.74 22.06
CA LEU A 318 -4.34 18.66 20.65
C LEU A 318 -3.50 19.58 19.78
N LEU A 319 -2.93 20.66 20.33
CA LEU A 319 -2.02 21.54 19.60
C LEU A 319 -0.61 20.93 19.49
N GLU A 320 -0.20 20.11 20.45
CA GLU A 320 1.05 19.34 20.45
C GLU A 320 1.01 18.09 19.55
N ASN A 321 0.00 17.95 18.69
CA ASN A 321 -0.10 16.78 17.83
C ASN A 321 0.99 16.80 16.71
N PRO A 322 1.54 15.63 16.34
CA PRO A 322 2.62 15.55 15.37
C PRO A 322 2.21 15.88 13.92
N LEU A 323 0.91 15.89 13.61
CA LEU A 323 0.40 16.14 12.25
C LEU A 323 0.25 17.64 11.93
N GLY A 324 0.25 18.50 12.96
CA GLY A 324 0.18 19.95 12.88
C GLY A 324 -1.10 20.56 13.49
N THR A 325 -1.14 21.88 13.60
CA THR A 325 -2.18 22.62 14.36
C THR A 325 -3.44 22.95 13.55
N ARG A 326 -3.44 22.69 12.23
CA ARG A 326 -4.60 22.92 11.36
C ARG A 326 -5.77 22.00 11.72
N ALA A 327 -6.99 22.46 11.54
CA ALA A 327 -8.20 21.75 11.96
C ALA A 327 -8.32 20.33 11.39
N GLY A 328 -7.93 20.11 10.13
CA GLY A 328 -7.93 18.76 9.53
C GLY A 328 -6.86 17.84 10.11
N ALA A 329 -5.69 18.37 10.50
CA ALA A 329 -4.64 17.63 11.19
C ALA A 329 -5.06 17.21 12.59
N VAL A 330 -5.67 18.13 13.35
CA VAL A 330 -6.25 17.82 14.67
C VAL A 330 -7.34 16.75 14.57
N TYR A 331 -8.21 16.83 13.55
CA TYR A 331 -9.25 15.82 13.31
C TYR A 331 -8.65 14.43 13.03
N ALA A 332 -7.64 14.35 12.16
CA ALA A 332 -6.94 13.11 11.86
C ALA A 332 -6.26 12.53 13.12
N TRP A 333 -5.63 13.37 13.93
CA TRP A 333 -5.00 12.95 15.18
C TRP A 333 -6.00 12.39 16.18
N GLN A 334 -7.14 13.05 16.35
CA GLN A 334 -8.22 12.54 17.20
C GLN A 334 -8.74 11.18 16.73
N ARG A 335 -8.75 10.92 15.42
CA ARG A 335 -9.12 9.61 14.86
C ARG A 335 -8.06 8.56 15.16
N ILE A 336 -6.78 8.90 15.02
CA ILE A 336 -5.65 8.02 15.39
C ILE A 336 -5.71 7.64 16.86
N MET A 337 -5.99 8.58 17.76
CA MET A 337 -6.00 8.35 19.21
C MET A 337 -7.23 7.59 19.74
N ARG A 338 -8.18 7.19 18.88
CA ARG A 338 -9.36 6.43 19.34
C ARG A 338 -8.93 5.05 19.88
N PRO A 339 -9.56 4.54 20.95
CA PRO A 339 -9.29 3.18 21.40
C PRO A 339 -9.57 2.16 20.29
N GLY A 340 -8.61 1.27 20.05
CA GLY A 340 -8.73 0.17 19.08
C GLY A 340 -8.36 0.53 17.63
N THR A 341 -8.00 1.78 17.33
CA THR A 341 -7.54 2.16 15.98
C THR A 341 -6.06 1.92 15.77
N THR A 342 -5.20 2.10 16.79
CA THR A 342 -3.75 1.87 16.67
C THR A 342 -3.39 0.41 16.94
N VAL A 343 -2.49 -0.17 16.16
CA VAL A 343 -1.92 -1.48 16.44
C VAL A 343 -0.66 -1.30 17.30
N ARG A 344 -0.78 -1.58 18.59
CA ARG A 344 0.39 -1.71 19.49
C ARG A 344 0.86 -3.15 19.45
N LYS A 345 1.99 -3.36 18.77
CA LYS A 345 2.62 -4.67 18.64
C LYS A 345 3.22 -5.12 19.98
N PRO A 346 2.91 -6.32 20.47
CA PRO A 346 3.61 -6.85 21.63
C PRO A 346 5.07 -7.08 21.25
N ALA A 347 5.99 -6.74 22.16
CA ALA A 347 7.39 -7.06 21.97
C ALA A 347 7.54 -8.60 21.88
N ILE A 348 8.23 -9.07 20.83
CA ILE A 348 8.67 -10.46 20.78
C ILE A 348 9.86 -10.59 21.74
N ALA A 349 9.68 -11.40 22.78
CA ALA A 349 10.67 -11.65 23.82
C ALA A 349 11.73 -12.66 23.40
#